data_AF-A0A6G7YA08-F1
#
_entry.id   AF-A0A6G7YA08-F1
#
_cell.length_a   1.000
_cell.length_b   1.000
_cell.length_c   1.000
_cell.angle_alpha   90.00
_cell.angle_beta   90.00
_cell.angle_gamma   90.00
#
_symmetry.space_group_name_H-M   'P 1'
#
loop_
_entity.id
_entity.type
_entity.pdbx_description
1 polymer ?
#
loop_
_entity_poly.entity_id
_entity_poly.type
_entity_poly.pdbx_seq_one_letter_code
_entity_poly.pdbx_strand_id
1 'polypeptide(L)'
;MSENDIDRLAAMVDEEVERCRRAGAAVDALPADPQQAAAVLARAAQKADQPVLEPFEGLRFDDECDDRDQLRTMGVFHWTTVLYFALWNKAQYEAEHGTVEG
;
A
#
# COMPACT_ATOMS: atom_id res chain seq x y z
N MET A 1 -10.33 21.71 -15.37
CA MET A 1 -9.04 20.99 -15.37
C MET A 1 -8.33 21.33 -16.65
N SER A 2 -7.10 21.81 -16.53
CA SER A 2 -6.20 21.99 -17.66
C SER A 2 -5.50 20.67 -18.00
N GLU A 3 -4.94 20.57 -19.20
CA GLU A 3 -4.09 19.44 -19.61
C GLU A 3 -2.92 19.21 -18.64
N ASN A 4 -2.35 20.30 -18.10
CA ASN A 4 -1.30 20.28 -17.08
C ASN A 4 -1.76 19.65 -15.74
N ASP A 5 -3.04 19.83 -15.37
CA ASP A 5 -3.58 19.19 -14.16
C ASP A 5 -3.70 17.67 -14.36
N ILE A 6 -4.01 17.22 -15.58
CA ILE A 6 -4.14 15.79 -15.92
C ILE A 6 -2.78 15.11 -15.91
N ASP A 7 -1.76 15.72 -16.51
CA ASP A 7 -0.39 15.17 -16.52
C ASP A 7 0.18 15.06 -15.10
N ARG A 8 -0.08 16.06 -14.25
CA ARG A 8 0.30 16.02 -12.84
C ARG A 8 -0.39 14.89 -12.09
N LEU A 9 -1.70 14.71 -12.31
CA LEU A 9 -2.44 13.61 -11.68
C LEU A 9 -1.94 12.25 -12.15
N ALA A 10 -1.65 12.10 -13.45
CA ALA A 10 -1.07 10.88 -14.00
C ALA A 10 0.28 10.55 -13.34
N ALA A 11 1.18 11.53 -13.22
CA ALA A 11 2.45 11.35 -12.54
C ALA A 11 2.29 10.94 -11.06
N MET A 12 1.33 11.53 -10.35
CA MET A 12 1.02 11.14 -8.96
C MET A 12 0.50 9.70 -8.86
N VAL A 13 -0.31 9.26 -9.82
CA VAL A 13 -0.79 7.87 -9.89
C VAL A 13 0.37 6.92 -10.15
N ASP A 14 1.25 7.22 -11.10
CA ASP A 14 2.42 6.39 -11.41
C ASP A 14 3.37 6.29 -10.21
N GLU A 15 3.62 7.40 -9.51
CA GLU A 15 4.39 7.40 -8.27
C GLU A 15 3.77 6.50 -7.19
N GLU A 16 2.45 6.55 -7.03
CA GLU A 16 1.75 5.74 -6.03
C GLU A 16 1.76 4.26 -6.39
N VAL A 17 1.54 3.92 -7.67
CA VAL A 17 1.67 2.54 -8.16
C VAL A 17 3.06 2.00 -7.88
N GLU A 18 4.10 2.80 -8.08
CA GLU A 18 5.48 2.37 -7.81
C GLU A 18 5.75 2.20 -6.30
N ARG A 19 5.17 3.03 -5.44
CA ARG A 19 5.20 2.81 -3.99
C ARG A 19 4.53 1.49 -3.61
N CYS A 20 3.36 1.18 -4.17
CA CYS A 20 2.68 -0.09 -3.94
C CYS A 20 3.52 -1.30 -4.37
N ARG A 21 4.18 -1.22 -5.55
CA ARG A 21 5.08 -2.29 -6.01
C ARG A 21 6.25 -2.50 -5.07
N ARG A 22 6.90 -1.42 -4.62
CA ARG A 22 8.00 -1.51 -3.65
C ARG A 22 7.55 -2.11 -2.32
N ALA A 23 6.37 -1.75 -1.83
CA ALA A 23 5.80 -2.36 -0.63
C ALA A 23 5.57 -3.87 -0.81
N GLY A 24 5.03 -4.30 -1.96
CA GLY A 24 4.89 -5.73 -2.28
C GLY A 24 6.23 -6.46 -2.29
N ALA A 25 7.23 -5.90 -2.97
CA ALA A 25 8.58 -6.48 -3.00
C ALA A 25 9.23 -6.55 -1.60
N ALA A 26 8.97 -5.58 -0.73
CA ALA A 26 9.44 -5.60 0.65
C ALA A 26 8.82 -6.75 1.45
N VAL A 27 7.52 -7.01 1.27
CA VAL A 27 6.83 -8.14 1.89
C VAL A 27 7.36 -9.47 1.36
N ASP A 28 7.56 -9.61 0.06
CA ASP A 28 8.10 -10.81 -0.56
C ASP A 28 9.56 -11.11 -0.13
N ALA A 29 10.31 -10.08 0.29
CA ALA A 29 11.67 -10.22 0.80
C ALA A 29 11.73 -10.70 2.26
N LEU A 30 10.60 -10.75 2.98
CA LEU A 30 10.58 -11.22 4.36
C LEU A 30 10.80 -12.74 4.45
N PRO A 31 11.49 -13.23 5.50
CA PRO A 31 11.54 -14.65 5.80
C PRO A 31 10.15 -15.27 5.94
N ALA A 32 9.99 -16.52 5.51
CA ALA A 32 8.72 -17.25 5.69
C ALA A 32 8.40 -17.58 7.16
N ASP A 33 9.44 -17.64 8.01
CA ASP A 33 9.27 -17.86 9.44
C ASP A 33 8.79 -16.57 10.14
N PRO A 34 7.62 -16.58 10.81
CA PRO A 34 7.04 -15.36 11.38
C PRO A 34 7.92 -14.67 12.43
N GLN A 35 8.64 -15.44 13.26
CA GLN A 35 9.53 -14.87 14.26
C GLN A 35 10.74 -14.17 13.62
N GLN A 36 11.32 -14.77 12.58
CA GLN A 36 12.40 -14.14 11.82
C GLN A 36 11.90 -12.91 11.03
N ALA A 37 10.72 -12.99 10.42
CA ALA A 37 10.09 -11.87 9.73
C ALA A 37 9.86 -10.69 10.69
N ALA A 38 9.31 -10.95 11.88
CA ALA A 38 9.11 -9.94 12.90
C ALA A 38 10.44 -9.28 13.33
N ALA A 39 11.51 -10.07 13.46
CA ALA A 39 12.83 -9.53 13.80
C ALA A 39 13.40 -8.64 12.69
N VAL A 40 13.21 -9.00 11.41
CA VAL A 40 13.61 -8.18 10.25
C VAL A 40 12.80 -6.89 10.22
N LEU A 41 11.48 -6.97 10.36
CA LEU A 41 10.56 -5.83 10.37
C LEU A 41 10.91 -4.83 11.48
N ALA A 42 11.14 -5.30 12.71
CA ALA A 42 11.46 -4.43 13.84
C ALA A 42 12.77 -3.67 13.65
N ARG A 43 13.74 -4.24 12.93
CA ARG A 43 14.99 -3.57 12.57
C ARG A 43 14.78 -2.58 11.44
N ALA A 44 14.15 -3.01 10.35
CA ALA A 44 13.88 -2.18 9.18
C ALA A 44 13.06 -0.94 9.53
N ALA A 45 12.11 -1.07 10.47
CA ALA A 45 11.31 0.03 11.00
C ALA A 45 12.11 1.15 11.66
N GLN A 46 13.24 0.85 12.28
CA GLN A 46 14.13 1.87 12.85
C GLN A 46 15.04 2.47 11.77
N LYS A 47 15.65 1.60 10.98
CA LYS A 47 16.49 1.96 9.84
C LYS A 47 16.61 0.77 8.91
N ALA A 48 16.23 0.93 7.65
CA ALA A 48 16.42 -0.13 6.68
C ALA A 48 17.93 -0.32 6.39
N ASP A 49 18.38 -1.56 6.46
CA ASP A 49 19.75 -1.97 6.10
C ASP A 49 19.87 -2.39 4.64
N GLN A 50 18.73 -2.61 3.97
CA GLN A 50 18.62 -2.98 2.57
C GLN A 50 17.59 -2.10 1.86
N PRO A 51 17.84 -1.66 0.61
CA PRO A 51 16.90 -0.83 -0.14
C PRO A 51 15.50 -1.44 -0.29
N VAL A 52 15.41 -2.78 -0.41
CA VAL A 52 14.13 -3.48 -0.54
C VAL A 52 13.27 -3.38 0.74
N LEU A 53 13.89 -3.12 1.89
CA LEU A 53 13.21 -2.99 3.18
C LEU A 53 12.92 -1.53 3.56
N GLU A 54 13.37 -0.55 2.78
CA GLU A 54 13.06 0.88 2.98
C GLU A 54 11.57 1.18 3.16
N PRO A 55 10.62 0.47 2.49
CA PRO A 55 9.19 0.70 2.72
C PRO A 55 8.74 0.45 4.16
N PHE A 56 9.51 -0.26 4.98
CA PHE A 56 9.22 -0.48 6.39
C PHE A 56 9.81 0.60 7.31
N GLU A 57 10.76 1.41 6.84
CA GLU A 57 11.43 2.42 7.66
C GLU A 57 10.44 3.48 8.17
N GLY A 58 10.47 3.74 9.48
CA GLY A 58 9.55 4.66 10.14
C GLY A 58 8.23 4.05 10.60
N LEU A 59 7.98 2.76 10.33
CA LEU A 59 6.84 2.06 10.95
C LEU A 59 6.97 2.05 12.47
N ARG A 60 5.84 2.25 13.16
CA ARG A 60 5.76 2.22 14.61
C ARG A 60 4.97 1.00 15.05
N PHE A 61 5.59 0.18 15.89
CA PHE A 61 4.98 -1.00 16.50
C PHE A 61 4.82 -0.79 18.01
N ASP A 62 4.28 0.37 18.38
CA ASP A 62 4.04 0.76 19.75
C ASP A 62 2.55 0.99 20.02
N ASP A 63 2.23 1.06 21.30
CA ASP A 63 0.85 1.14 21.79
C ASP A 63 0.16 2.48 21.47
N GLU A 64 0.88 3.47 20.93
CA GLU A 64 0.28 4.74 20.53
C GLU A 64 -0.46 4.61 19.18
N CYS A 65 -0.10 3.62 18.38
CA CYS A 65 -0.76 3.31 17.11
C CYS A 65 -1.47 1.94 17.11
N ASP A 66 -1.27 1.13 18.15
CA ASP A 66 -2.06 -0.09 18.36
C ASP A 66 -3.35 0.26 19.11
N ASP A 67 -4.45 0.43 18.36
CA ASP A 67 -5.78 0.55 18.96
C ASP A 67 -6.16 -0.82 19.58
N ARG A 68 -5.73 -1.00 20.83
CA ARG A 68 -5.92 -2.23 21.64
C ARG A 68 -7.38 -2.54 21.95
N ASP A 69 -8.32 -1.68 21.55
CA ASP A 69 -9.73 -2.01 21.60
C ASP A 69 -9.98 -3.15 20.61
N GLN A 70 -10.34 -4.32 21.13
CA GLN A 70 -10.16 -5.68 20.58
C GLN A 70 -10.89 -5.97 19.24
N LEU A 71 -11.37 -4.95 18.56
CA LEU A 71 -12.03 -5.00 17.28
C LEU A 71 -11.29 -4.19 16.20
N ARG A 72 -10.23 -3.45 16.53
CA ARG A 72 -9.60 -2.45 15.63
C ARG A 72 -8.09 -2.63 15.46
N THR A 73 -7.59 -3.86 15.35
CA THR A 73 -6.16 -4.10 15.06
C THR A 73 -5.77 -3.39 13.76
N MET A 74 -4.91 -2.36 13.88
CA MET A 74 -4.18 -1.66 12.80
C MET A 74 -4.83 -1.76 11.41
N GLY A 75 -5.97 -1.09 11.17
CA GLY A 75 -6.54 -0.94 9.82
C GLY A 75 -6.94 -2.22 9.07
N VAL A 76 -6.80 -3.40 9.68
CA VAL A 76 -7.15 -4.70 9.08
C VAL A 76 -8.36 -5.27 9.82
N PHE A 77 -9.49 -4.56 9.74
CA PHE A 77 -10.75 -5.09 10.25
C PHE A 77 -11.24 -6.31 9.47
N HIS A 78 -10.86 -6.38 8.19
CA HIS A 78 -11.22 -7.45 7.28
C HIS A 78 -10.02 -7.72 6.36
N TRP A 79 -9.15 -8.66 6.75
CA TRP A 79 -8.26 -9.28 5.77
C TRP A 79 -9.16 -10.07 4.81
N THR A 80 -9.43 -9.48 3.65
CA THR A 80 -10.15 -10.14 2.58
C THR A 80 -9.12 -10.60 1.55
N THR A 81 -9.24 -11.85 1.08
CA THR A 81 -8.49 -12.30 -0.09
C THR A 81 -9.03 -11.68 -1.39
N VAL A 82 -10.15 -10.96 -1.31
CA VAL A 82 -10.74 -10.19 -2.39
C VAL A 82 -10.20 -8.77 -2.32
N LEU A 83 -9.21 -8.46 -3.15
CA LEU A 83 -8.79 -7.08 -3.38
C LEU A 83 -9.95 -6.33 -4.05
N TYR A 84 -10.66 -5.47 -3.30
CA TYR A 84 -11.73 -4.61 -3.83
C TYR A 84 -11.15 -3.42 -4.62
N PHE A 85 -10.30 -3.71 -5.61
CA PHE A 85 -9.90 -2.71 -6.59
C PHE A 85 -10.30 -3.23 -7.96
N ALA A 86 -11.54 -2.94 -8.37
CA ALA A 86 -11.80 -2.80 -9.79
C ALA A 86 -11.12 -1.49 -10.22
N LEU A 87 -9.80 -1.54 -10.41
CA LEU A 87 -9.04 -0.45 -11.01
C LEU A 87 -9.36 -0.45 -12.50
N TRP A 88 -10.48 0.17 -12.86
CA TRP A 88 -10.82 0.41 -14.25
C TRP A 88 -10.06 1.63 -14.74
N ASN A 89 -9.33 1.47 -15.84
CA ASN A 89 -8.94 2.63 -16.63
C ASN A 89 -10.19 3.30 -17.23
N LYS A 90 -10.04 4.53 -17.73
CA LYS A 90 -11.17 5.30 -18.27
C LYS A 90 -12.02 4.51 -19.27
N ALA A 91 -11.39 3.80 -20.20
CA ALA A 91 -12.10 3.00 -21.20
C ALA A 91 -12.87 1.82 -20.58
N GLN A 92 -12.31 1.17 -19.56
CA GLN A 92 -12.97 0.09 -18.83
C GLN A 92 -14.16 0.60 -18.00
N TYR A 93 -14.03 1.79 -17.41
CA TYR A 93 -15.11 2.43 -16.65
C TYR A 93 -16.27 2.83 -17.57
N GLU A 94 -15.97 3.48 -18.69
CA GLU A 94 -16.97 3.92 -19.68
C GLU A 94 -17.66 2.74 -20.36
N ALA A 95 -16.96 1.61 -20.58
CA ALA A 95 -17.56 0.40 -21.13
C ALA A 95 -18.57 -0.27 -20.18
N GLU A 96 -18.31 -0.24 -18.87
CA GLU A 96 -19.14 -0.91 -17.87
C GLU A 96 -20.31 -0.04 -17.36
N HIS A 97 -20.14 1.29 -17.36
CA HIS A 97 -21.10 2.23 -16.77
C HIS A 97 -21.70 3.24 -17.76
N GLY A 98 -21.28 3.19 -19.02
CA GLY A 98 -21.66 4.17 -20.03
C GLY A 98 -20.97 5.51 -19.83
N THR A 99 -20.99 6.34 -20.87
CA THR A 99 -20.45 7.70 -20.82
C THR A 99 -21.36 8.55 -19.92
N VAL A 100 -20.82 9.08 -18.81
CA VAL A 100 -21.49 10.18 -18.11
C VAL A 100 -21.26 11.43 -18.95
N GLU A 101 -22.20 11.72 -19.86
CA GLU A 101 -22.28 13.01 -20.52
C GLU A 101 -22.62 14.06 -19.46
N GLY A 102 -21.64 14.91 -19.12
CA GLY A 102 -21.81 16.11 -18.31
C GLY A 102 -21.99 17.34 -19.18
#